data_AF-A0A816HFZ1-F1
#
_entry.id   AF-A0A816HFZ1-F1
#
_cell.length_a   1.000
_cell.length_b   1.000
_cell.length_c   1.000
_cell.angle_alpha   90.00
_cell.angle_beta   90.00
_cell.angle_gamma   90.00
#
_symmetry.space_group_name_H-M   'P 1'
#
loop_
_entity.id
_entity.type
_entity.pdbx_description
1 polymer ?
#
loop_
_entity_poly.entity_id
_entity_poly.type
_entity_poly.pdbx_seq_one_letter_code
_entity_poly.pdbx_strand_id
1 'polypeptide(L)'
;LCVLSIYRFCTIVYGHKRWFNKRRSMILSVISQWIMCFLLPVPILYLKVKPSSQSIFPKWIWIYNLCLIVILPTTFVAILDGLIFSHAHRSSNRVQSNILTCHSRLKKRNNHLLKRMFFMLIVSISGWAPIYIVAYLASIDILTLPLVYEVLYLLSILSISIVIGSLYLYNHSLRRFLKHRYRISF
;
A
#
# COMPACT_ATOMS: atom_id res chain seq x y z
N LEU A 1 1.63 2.90 -0.92
CA LEU A 1 2.10 1.80 -0.04
C LEU A 1 3.35 1.11 -0.57
N CYS A 2 3.35 0.58 -1.80
CA CYS A 2 4.51 -0.09 -2.43
C CYS A 2 5.85 0.62 -2.24
N VAL A 3 5.91 1.90 -2.61
CA VAL A 3 7.15 2.69 -2.55
C VAL A 3 7.66 2.88 -1.12
N LEU A 4 6.76 3.01 -0.15
CA LEU A 4 7.10 3.08 1.26
C LEU A 4 7.66 1.73 1.76
N SER A 5 7.09 0.61 1.33
CA SER A 5 7.60 -0.73 1.63
C SER A 5 8.95 -1.00 0.96
N ILE A 6 9.16 -0.58 -0.29
CA ILE A 6 10.48 -0.64 -0.97
C ILE A 6 11.51 0.19 -0.22
N TYR A 7 11.18 1.43 0.10
CA TYR A 7 12.08 2.31 0.82
C TYR A 7 12.47 1.71 2.18
N ARG A 8 11.48 1.18 2.93
CA ARG A 8 11.73 0.47 4.19
C ARG A 8 12.59 -0.77 4.00
N PHE A 9 12.30 -1.59 2.99
CA PHE A 9 13.08 -2.78 2.67
C PHE A 9 14.53 -2.41 2.38
N CYS A 10 14.76 -1.45 1.48
CA CYS A 10 16.09 -0.97 1.14
C CYS A 10 16.84 -0.39 2.34
N THR A 11 16.15 0.37 3.21
CA THR A 11 16.77 0.96 4.40
C THR A 11 17.14 -0.10 5.45
N ILE A 12 16.31 -1.12 5.64
CA ILE A 12 16.51 -2.15 6.68
C ILE A 12 17.52 -3.21 6.23
N VAL A 13 17.41 -3.70 4.99
CA VAL A 13 18.26 -4.77 4.46
C VAL A 13 19.62 -4.25 3.99
N TYR A 14 19.65 -3.07 3.36
CA TYR A 14 20.87 -2.46 2.84
C TYR A 14 21.34 -1.26 3.67
N GLY A 15 20.96 -1.18 4.95
CA GLY A 15 21.32 -0.06 5.83
C GLY A 15 22.84 0.22 5.94
N HIS A 16 23.67 -0.80 5.72
CA HIS A 16 25.14 -0.66 5.62
C HIS A 16 25.59 0.17 4.40
N LYS A 17 24.83 0.17 3.30
CA LYS A 17 25.12 0.97 2.10
C LYS A 17 24.56 2.38 2.28
N ARG A 18 25.44 3.37 2.52
CA ARG A 18 25.13 4.81 2.69
C ARG A 18 24.26 5.44 1.59
N TRP A 19 24.09 4.78 0.45
CA TRP A 19 23.25 5.22 -0.66
C TRP A 19 21.75 5.24 -0.33
N PHE A 20 21.24 4.23 0.38
CA PHE A 20 19.81 4.10 0.66
C PHE A 20 19.31 4.95 1.83
N ASN A 21 20.23 5.52 2.62
CA ASN A 21 19.89 6.34 3.80
C ASN A 21 19.80 7.84 3.50
N LYS A 22 19.89 8.25 2.22
CA LYS A 22 19.86 9.66 1.81
C LYS A 22 18.46 10.09 1.39
N ARG A 23 18.07 11.31 1.79
CA ARG A 23 16.84 12.03 1.36
C ARG A 23 16.59 11.95 -0.15
N ARG A 24 17.66 11.89 -0.95
CA ARG A 24 17.62 11.71 -2.42
C ARG A 24 16.96 10.39 -2.86
N SER A 25 17.21 9.27 -2.17
CA SER A 25 16.60 7.98 -2.50
C SER A 25 15.09 7.99 -2.26
N MET A 26 14.65 8.66 -1.19
CA MET A 26 13.22 8.84 -0.91
C MET A 26 12.55 9.70 -1.98
N ILE A 27 13.19 10.81 -2.39
CA ILE A 27 12.67 11.70 -3.44
C ILE A 27 12.56 10.95 -4.77
N LEU A 28 13.59 10.21 -5.19
CA LEU A 28 13.56 9.40 -6.41
C LEU A 28 12.43 8.36 -6.37
N SER A 29 12.23 7.73 -5.20
CA SER A 29 11.16 6.76 -4.99
C SER A 29 9.78 7.41 -5.16
N VAL A 30 9.57 8.61 -4.60
CA VAL A 30 8.32 9.37 -4.77
C VAL A 30 8.10 9.76 -6.22
N ILE A 31 9.12 10.27 -6.92
CA ILE A 31 9.03 10.65 -8.34
C ILE A 31 8.65 9.43 -9.19
N SER A 32 9.31 8.28 -8.96
CA SER A 32 8.98 7.04 -9.68
C SER A 32 7.55 6.58 -9.44
N GLN A 33 6.99 6.82 -8.24
CA GLN A 33 5.60 6.52 -7.94
C GLN A 33 4.65 7.35 -8.80
N TRP A 34 4.91 8.66 -8.91
CA TRP A 34 4.08 9.57 -9.69
C TRP A 34 4.11 9.22 -11.17
N ILE A 35 5.29 8.88 -11.71
CA ILE A 35 5.43 8.43 -13.09
C ILE A 35 4.59 7.17 -13.33
N MET A 36 4.69 6.16 -12.46
CA MET A 36 3.90 4.93 -12.59
C MET A 36 2.39 5.18 -12.44
N CYS A 37 1.99 6.04 -11.50
CA CYS A 37 0.59 6.44 -11.34
C CYS A 37 0.04 7.15 -12.58
N PHE A 38 0.88 7.88 -13.32
CA PHE A 38 0.48 8.53 -14.57
C PHE A 38 0.46 7.54 -15.75
N LEU A 39 1.41 6.61 -15.80
CA LEU A 39 1.58 5.68 -16.92
C LEU A 39 0.52 4.56 -16.93
N LEU A 40 0.20 4.00 -15.76
CA LEU A 40 -0.74 2.88 -15.60
C LEU A 40 -2.15 3.14 -16.18
N PRO A 41 -2.76 4.34 -16.03
CA PRO A 41 -4.06 4.63 -16.62
C PRO A 41 -4.03 5.04 -18.11
N VAL A 42 -2.85 5.22 -18.73
CA VAL A 42 -2.73 5.66 -20.14
C VAL A 42 -3.52 4.77 -21.11
N PRO A 43 -3.48 3.42 -21.03
CA PRO A 43 -4.26 2.55 -21.92
C PRO A 43 -5.77 2.81 -21.83
N ILE A 44 -6.26 3.16 -20.64
CA ILE A 44 -7.69 3.45 -20.40
C ILE A 44 -8.07 4.80 -21.02
N LEU A 45 -7.22 5.82 -20.83
CA LEU A 45 -7.43 7.15 -21.40
C LEU A 45 -7.42 7.09 -22.93
N TYR A 46 -6.52 6.31 -23.51
CA TYR A 46 -6.46 6.10 -24.96
C TYR A 46 -7.75 5.46 -25.51
N LEU A 47 -8.25 4.42 -24.84
CA LEU A 47 -9.50 3.74 -25.22
C LEU A 47 -10.75 4.63 -25.04
N LYS A 48 -10.72 5.60 -24.11
CA LYS A 48 -11.78 6.61 -23.95
C LYS A 48 -11.81 7.63 -25.09
N VAL A 49 -10.64 8.07 -25.56
CA VAL A 49 -10.51 9.17 -26.55
C VAL A 49 -10.71 8.68 -27.99
N LYS A 50 -10.37 7.43 -28.28
CA LYS A 50 -10.56 6.84 -29.61
C LYS A 50 -11.61 5.72 -29.53
N PRO A 51 -12.90 6.06 -29.45
CA PRO A 51 -13.96 5.05 -29.57
C PRO A 51 -13.88 4.50 -30.99
N SER A 52 -13.24 3.34 -31.16
CA SER A 52 -13.50 2.51 -32.33
C SER A 52 -15.00 2.26 -32.39
N SER A 53 -15.57 2.15 -33.59
CA SER A 53 -17.00 2.06 -33.93
C SER A 53 -17.82 0.93 -33.25
N GLN A 54 -17.24 0.24 -32.27
CA GLN A 54 -17.93 -0.59 -31.30
C GLN A 54 -17.61 -0.04 -29.91
N SER A 55 -18.60 0.58 -29.27
CA SER A 55 -18.57 1.22 -27.95
C SER A 55 -18.36 0.25 -26.78
N ILE A 56 -17.65 -0.85 -27.00
CA ILE A 56 -17.42 -1.90 -26.03
C ILE A 56 -16.07 -1.59 -25.39
N PHE A 57 -16.08 -1.03 -24.19
CA PHE A 57 -14.88 -1.09 -23.35
C PHE A 57 -14.47 -2.56 -23.26
N PRO A 58 -13.24 -2.93 -23.67
CA PRO A 58 -12.83 -4.31 -23.67
C PRO A 58 -12.92 -4.85 -22.23
N LYS A 59 -13.64 -5.95 -22.02
CA LYS A 59 -13.86 -6.54 -20.67
C LYS A 59 -12.54 -6.78 -19.91
N TRP A 60 -11.46 -7.05 -20.65
CA TRP A 60 -10.12 -7.24 -20.11
C TRP A 60 -9.58 -6.01 -19.36
N ILE A 61 -10.07 -4.79 -19.63
CA ILE A 61 -9.59 -3.54 -18.99
C ILE A 61 -9.87 -3.55 -17.47
N TRP A 62 -10.99 -4.14 -17.04
CA TRP A 62 -11.37 -4.22 -15.63
C TRP A 62 -10.49 -5.24 -14.90
N ILE A 63 -10.18 -6.36 -15.54
CA ILE A 63 -9.24 -7.36 -15.03
C ILE A 63 -7.82 -6.78 -14.97
N TYR A 64 -7.40 -6.07 -16.01
CA TYR A 64 -6.11 -5.36 -16.05
C TYR A 64 -5.98 -4.38 -14.87
N ASN A 65 -7.03 -3.59 -14.60
CA ASN A 65 -7.05 -2.66 -13.47
C ASN A 65 -7.01 -3.36 -12.12
N LEU A 66 -7.81 -4.41 -11.92
CA LEU A 66 -7.78 -5.19 -10.69
C LEU A 66 -6.37 -5.76 -10.44
N CYS A 67 -5.75 -6.32 -11.48
CA CYS A 67 -4.41 -6.88 -11.40
C CYS A 67 -3.35 -5.83 -11.06
N LEU A 68 -3.32 -4.71 -11.80
CA LEU A 68 -2.24 -3.73 -11.66
C LEU A 68 -2.41 -2.76 -10.51
N ILE A 69 -3.64 -2.43 -10.13
CA ILE A 69 -3.92 -1.45 -9.07
C ILE A 69 -4.06 -2.13 -7.71
N VAL A 70 -4.59 -3.36 -7.68
CA VAL A 70 -4.87 -4.07 -6.43
C VAL A 70 -3.93 -5.26 -6.22
N ILE A 71 -3.94 -6.27 -7.10
CA ILE A 71 -3.25 -7.54 -6.85
C ILE A 71 -1.72 -7.39 -6.83
N LEU A 72 -1.13 -6.80 -7.87
CA LEU A 72 0.32 -6.66 -7.98
C LEU A 72 0.89 -5.76 -6.87
N PRO A 73 0.31 -4.58 -6.57
CA PRO A 73 0.80 -3.75 -5.46
C PRO A 73 0.69 -4.43 -4.10
N THR A 74 -0.40 -5.16 -3.83
CA THR A 74 -0.63 -5.80 -2.54
C THR A 74 0.27 -7.01 -2.33
N THR A 75 0.43 -7.85 -3.34
CA THR A 75 1.36 -9.00 -3.31
C THR A 75 2.80 -8.53 -3.17
N PHE A 76 3.20 -7.50 -3.91
CA PHE A 76 4.54 -6.95 -3.82
C PHE A 76 4.86 -6.35 -2.45
N VAL A 77 3.91 -5.61 -1.85
CA VAL A 77 4.03 -5.13 -0.47
C VAL A 77 4.14 -6.29 0.52
N ALA A 78 3.29 -7.32 0.39
CA ALA A 78 3.30 -8.48 1.28
C ALA A 78 4.64 -9.25 1.21
N ILE A 79 5.20 -9.42 0.01
CA ILE A 79 6.51 -10.06 -0.19
C ILE A 79 7.60 -9.22 0.47
N LEU A 80 7.65 -7.91 0.23
CA LEU A 80 8.65 -7.04 0.83
C LEU A 80 8.57 -7.02 2.35
N ASP A 81 7.37 -6.95 2.91
CA ASP A 81 7.15 -6.96 4.34
C ASP A 81 7.56 -8.30 4.97
N GLY A 82 7.29 -9.42 4.29
CA GLY A 82 7.77 -10.75 4.68
C GLY A 82 9.29 -10.86 4.67
N LEU A 83 9.96 -10.29 3.66
CA LEU A 83 11.42 -10.24 3.59
C LEU A 83 12.02 -9.35 4.69
N ILE A 84 11.43 -8.17 4.96
CA ILE A 84 11.81 -7.31 6.09
C ILE A 84 11.71 -8.07 7.40
N PHE A 85 10.61 -8.80 7.60
CA PHE A 85 10.39 -9.59 8.81
C PHE A 85 11.42 -10.70 8.97
N SER A 86 11.67 -11.47 7.91
CA SER A 86 12.70 -12.52 7.88
C SER A 86 14.08 -11.95 8.20
N HIS A 87 14.45 -10.80 7.61
CA HIS A 87 15.73 -10.16 7.88
C HIS A 87 15.86 -9.63 9.31
N ALA A 88 14.81 -8.96 9.83
CA ALA A 88 14.78 -8.48 11.21
C ALA A 88 14.83 -9.64 12.22
N HIS A 89 14.19 -10.77 11.92
CA HIS A 89 14.24 -11.97 12.76
C HIS A 89 15.64 -12.58 12.79
N ARG A 90 16.29 -12.75 11.62
CA ARG A 90 17.67 -13.24 11.52
C ARG A 90 18.67 -12.31 12.20
N SER A 91 18.49 -10.99 12.09
CA SER A 91 19.34 -10.00 12.76
C SER A 91 19.15 -10.02 14.29
N SER A 92 17.91 -10.18 14.78
CA SER A 92 17.64 -10.33 16.22
C SER A 92 18.28 -11.60 16.77
N ASN A 93 18.33 -12.67 15.97
CA ASN A 93 18.94 -13.94 16.37
C ASN A 93 20.49 -13.91 16.38
N ARG A 94 21.14 -12.93 15.72
CA ARG A 94 22.61 -12.78 15.79
C ARG A 94 23.09 -12.01 17.02
N VAL A 95 22.27 -11.11 17.56
CA VAL A 95 22.57 -10.33 18.78
C VAL A 95 22.10 -11.08 20.05
N GLN A 96 21.71 -12.35 19.87
CA GLN A 96 20.92 -13.16 20.79
C GLN A 96 21.68 -13.65 22.03
N SER A 97 22.99 -13.43 22.11
CA SER A 97 23.78 -13.95 23.23
C SER A 97 23.66 -13.15 24.54
N ASN A 98 23.28 -11.86 24.54
CA ASN A 98 23.55 -11.02 25.73
C ASN A 98 22.35 -10.36 26.44
N ILE A 99 21.11 -10.31 25.91
CA ILE A 99 20.03 -9.51 26.57
C ILE A 99 18.62 -10.11 26.39
N LEU A 100 18.19 -11.00 27.30
CA LEU A 100 16.87 -11.68 27.27
C LEU A 100 15.66 -10.71 27.38
N THR A 101 15.76 -9.63 28.15
CA THR A 101 14.64 -8.73 28.45
C THR A 101 14.30 -7.76 27.32
N CYS A 102 15.31 -7.26 26.59
CA CYS A 102 15.13 -6.40 25.41
C CYS A 102 14.48 -7.17 24.24
N HIS A 103 14.75 -8.47 24.15
CA HIS A 103 14.30 -9.33 23.07
C HIS A 103 12.76 -9.53 23.06
N SER A 104 12.14 -9.65 24.24
CA SER A 104 10.68 -9.80 24.34
C SER A 104 9.95 -8.54 23.84
N ARG A 105 10.49 -7.35 24.11
CA ARG A 105 9.94 -6.06 23.66
C ARG A 105 10.12 -5.85 22.16
N LEU A 106 11.29 -6.18 21.60
CA LEU A 106 11.56 -6.09 20.15
C LEU A 106 10.71 -7.07 19.34
N LYS A 107 10.57 -8.32 19.81
CA LYS A 107 9.70 -9.32 19.18
C LYS A 107 8.22 -8.89 19.19
N LYS A 108 7.74 -8.34 20.32
CA LYS A 108 6.39 -7.76 20.42
C LYS A 108 6.19 -6.58 19.46
N ARG A 109 7.18 -5.68 19.35
CA ARG A 109 7.13 -4.53 18.42
C ARG A 109 7.06 -4.98 16.96
N ASN A 110 7.88 -5.94 16.55
CA ASN A 110 7.92 -6.43 15.17
C ASN A 110 6.63 -7.19 14.80
N ASN A 111 6.11 -8.04 15.68
CA ASN A 111 4.82 -8.72 15.46
C ASN A 111 3.66 -7.73 15.35
N HIS A 112 3.64 -6.70 16.20
CA HIS A 112 2.61 -5.66 16.15
C HIS A 112 2.68 -4.84 14.85
N LEU A 113 3.89 -4.57 14.36
CA LEU A 113 4.10 -3.88 13.09
C LEU A 113 3.63 -4.74 11.90
N LEU A 114 3.96 -6.04 11.89
CA LEU A 114 3.51 -6.98 10.85
C LEU A 114 1.99 -7.12 10.83
N LYS A 115 1.35 -7.31 12.00
CA LYS A 115 -0.13 -7.38 12.10
C LYS A 115 -0.80 -6.13 11.52
N ARG A 116 -0.21 -4.95 11.72
CA ARG A 116 -0.74 -3.70 11.16
C ARG A 116 -0.53 -3.58 9.66
N MET A 117 0.61 -4.02 9.13
CA MET A 117 0.84 -4.03 7.68
C MET A 117 -0.14 -4.97 6.99
N PHE A 118 -0.38 -6.15 7.59
CA PHE A 118 -1.40 -7.07 7.13
C PHE A 118 -2.82 -6.47 7.23
N PHE A 119 -3.15 -5.78 8.31
CA PHE A 119 -4.40 -5.05 8.45
C PHE A 119 -4.58 -3.99 7.34
N MET A 120 -3.57 -3.16 7.10
CA MET A 120 -3.62 -2.14 6.03
C MET A 120 -3.78 -2.77 4.64
N LEU A 121 -3.17 -3.94 4.41
CA LEU A 121 -3.35 -4.72 3.17
C LEU A 121 -4.80 -5.19 3.01
N ILE A 122 -5.37 -5.82 4.05
CA ILE A 122 -6.77 -6.29 4.01
C ILE A 122 -7.72 -5.14 3.73
N VAL A 123 -7.59 -4.03 4.48
CA VAL A 123 -8.44 -2.84 4.31
C VAL A 123 -8.34 -2.28 2.89
N SER A 124 -7.13 -2.25 2.32
CA SER A 124 -6.94 -1.78 0.94
C SER A 124 -7.59 -2.71 -0.09
N ILE A 125 -7.46 -4.03 0.08
CA ILE A 125 -8.07 -5.01 -0.83
C ILE A 125 -9.60 -4.96 -0.72
N SER A 126 -10.14 -4.97 0.49
CA SER A 126 -11.58 -4.95 0.72
C SER A 126 -12.24 -3.65 0.25
N GLY A 127 -11.50 -2.54 0.25
CA GLY A 127 -12.01 -1.26 -0.25
C GLY A 127 -12.02 -1.16 -1.78
N TRP A 128 -10.98 -1.66 -2.45
CA TRP A 128 -10.79 -1.42 -3.89
C TRP A 128 -11.22 -2.59 -4.78
N ALA A 129 -11.03 -3.84 -4.35
CA ALA A 129 -11.36 -5.02 -5.17
C ALA A 129 -12.85 -5.08 -5.56
N PRO A 130 -13.82 -4.80 -4.67
CA PRO A 130 -15.23 -4.89 -5.02
C PRO A 130 -15.65 -3.98 -6.18
N ILE A 131 -15.08 -2.76 -6.29
CA ILE A 131 -15.39 -1.83 -7.38
C ILE A 131 -15.05 -2.43 -8.74
N TYR A 132 -13.85 -2.99 -8.87
CA TYR A 132 -13.41 -3.58 -10.13
C TYR A 132 -14.16 -4.87 -10.45
N ILE A 133 -14.52 -5.66 -9.43
CA ILE A 133 -15.35 -6.86 -9.60
C ILE A 133 -16.74 -6.48 -10.12
N VAL A 134 -17.41 -5.51 -9.49
CA VAL A 134 -18.74 -5.05 -9.93
C VAL A 134 -18.69 -4.42 -11.31
N ALA A 135 -17.65 -3.64 -11.62
CA ALA A 135 -17.47 -3.08 -12.97
C ALA A 135 -17.25 -4.17 -14.03
N TYR A 136 -16.56 -5.25 -13.68
CA TYR A 136 -16.43 -6.43 -14.54
C TYR A 136 -17.78 -7.15 -14.72
N LEU A 137 -18.54 -7.38 -13.64
CA LEU A 137 -19.86 -8.00 -13.69
C LEU A 137 -20.84 -7.18 -14.57
N ALA A 138 -20.83 -5.85 -14.42
CA ALA A 138 -21.61 -4.95 -15.26
C ALA A 138 -21.22 -5.07 -16.75
N SER A 139 -19.94 -5.34 -17.06
CA SER A 139 -19.47 -5.52 -18.44
C SER A 139 -19.87 -6.86 -19.09
N ILE A 140 -20.40 -7.80 -18.32
CA ILE A 140 -20.94 -9.08 -18.80
C ILE A 140 -22.47 -9.15 -18.70
N ASP A 141 -23.12 -7.99 -18.73
CA ASP A 141 -24.58 -7.83 -18.71
C ASP A 141 -25.27 -8.39 -17.46
N ILE A 142 -24.53 -8.56 -16.36
CA ILE A 142 -25.12 -8.83 -15.06
C ILE A 142 -25.65 -7.51 -14.51
N LEU A 143 -26.97 -7.44 -14.31
CA LEU A 143 -27.64 -6.24 -13.83
C LEU A 143 -27.09 -5.85 -12.44
N THR A 144 -26.35 -4.76 -12.39
CA THR A 144 -25.85 -4.16 -11.16
C THR A 144 -26.57 -2.84 -10.92
N LEU A 145 -27.17 -2.66 -9.74
CA LEU A 145 -27.82 -1.39 -9.41
C LEU A 145 -26.80 -0.26 -9.30
N PRO A 146 -27.07 0.94 -9.85
CA PRO A 146 -26.19 2.11 -9.72
C PRO A 146 -25.83 2.44 -8.28
N LEU A 147 -26.78 2.24 -7.35
CA LEU A 147 -26.57 2.44 -5.92
C LEU A 147 -25.43 1.57 -5.35
N VAL A 148 -25.25 0.34 -5.87
CA VAL A 148 -24.16 -0.55 -5.44
C VAL A 148 -22.81 0.06 -5.80
N TYR A 149 -22.69 0.67 -6.98
CA TYR A 149 -21.46 1.32 -7.41
C TYR A 149 -21.10 2.50 -6.51
N GLU A 150 -22.08 3.34 -6.16
CA GLU A 150 -21.89 4.49 -5.24
C GLU A 150 -21.45 4.04 -3.84
N VAL A 151 -22.10 3.00 -3.30
CA VAL A 151 -21.74 2.44 -1.98
C VAL A 151 -20.32 1.87 -1.98
N LEU A 152 -19.94 1.14 -3.03
CA LEU A 152 -18.59 0.61 -3.16
C LEU A 152 -17.55 1.72 -3.36
N TYR A 153 -17.90 2.78 -4.09
CA TYR A 153 -17.04 3.95 -4.23
C TYR A 153 -16.79 4.62 -2.87
N LEU A 154 -17.83 4.84 -2.07
CA LEU A 154 -17.70 5.32 -0.69
C LEU A 154 -16.83 4.39 0.16
N LEU A 155 -16.99 3.08 0.03
CA LEU A 155 -16.17 2.09 0.74
C LEU A 155 -14.68 2.22 0.38
N SER A 156 -14.35 2.48 -0.90
CA SER A 156 -12.96 2.70 -1.31
C SER A 156 -12.37 3.97 -0.69
N ILE A 157 -13.11 5.08 -0.65
CA ILE A 157 -12.68 6.33 -0.01
C ILE A 157 -12.46 6.12 1.49
N LEU A 158 -13.38 5.41 2.13
CA LEU A 158 -13.30 5.07 3.55
C LEU A 158 -12.06 4.22 3.83
N SER A 159 -11.76 3.24 2.97
CA SER A 159 -10.58 2.37 3.10
C SER A 159 -9.27 3.17 3.06
N ILE A 160 -9.15 4.16 2.17
CA ILE A 160 -7.99 5.05 2.09
C ILE A 160 -7.87 5.87 3.37
N SER A 161 -8.98 6.43 3.83
CA SER A 161 -9.03 7.25 5.04
C SER A 161 -8.60 6.46 6.28
N ILE A 162 -9.05 5.21 6.41
CA ILE A 162 -8.64 4.30 7.48
C ILE A 162 -7.14 4.00 7.39
N VAL A 163 -6.61 3.72 6.20
CA VAL A 163 -5.18 3.45 6.01
C VAL A 163 -4.34 4.68 6.40
N ILE A 164 -4.72 5.88 5.92
CA ILE A 164 -4.03 7.14 6.26
C ILE A 164 -4.10 7.42 7.77
N GLY A 165 -5.28 7.30 8.37
CA GLY A 165 -5.47 7.48 9.81
C GLY A 165 -4.64 6.49 10.63
N SER A 166 -4.59 5.22 10.21
CA SER A 166 -3.79 4.19 10.88
C SER A 166 -2.28 4.45 10.79
N LEU A 167 -1.79 4.96 9.66
CA LEU A 167 -0.41 5.39 9.44
C LEU A 167 -0.05 6.59 10.33
N TYR A 168 -0.94 7.59 10.37
CA TYR A 168 -0.80 8.77 11.21
C TYR A 168 -0.72 8.40 12.70
N LEU A 169 -1.68 7.61 13.18
CA LEU A 169 -1.75 7.16 14.57
C LEU A 169 -0.54 6.33 15.00
N TYR A 170 0.20 5.72 14.07
CA TYR A 170 1.35 4.89 14.44
C TYR A 170 2.70 5.59 14.31
N ASN A 171 2.78 6.67 13.53
CA ASN A 171 4.02 7.41 13.35
C ASN A 171 4.32 8.28 14.59
N HIS A 172 5.00 7.69 15.58
CA HIS A 172 5.33 8.36 16.84
C HIS A 172 6.12 9.66 16.63
N SER A 173 7.06 9.67 15.69
CA SER A 173 7.84 10.86 15.31
C SER A 173 6.95 11.98 14.78
N LEU A 174 6.00 11.64 13.90
CA LEU A 174 5.05 12.59 13.33
C LEU A 174 4.11 13.16 14.41
N ARG A 175 3.58 12.30 15.28
CA ARG A 175 2.74 12.72 16.41
C ARG A 175 3.49 13.62 17.38
N ARG A 176 4.75 13.29 17.69
CA ARG A 176 5.58 14.12 18.58
C ARG A 176 5.88 15.48 17.96
N PHE A 177 6.17 15.52 16.65
CA PHE A 177 6.37 16.76 15.90
C PHE A 177 5.10 17.62 15.87
N LEU A 178 3.94 17.02 15.60
CA LEU A 178 2.66 17.75 15.57
C LEU A 178 2.20 18.20 16.95
N LYS A 179 2.38 17.36 17.98
CA LYS A 179 2.13 17.73 19.38
C LYS A 179 3.01 18.91 19.80
N HIS A 180 4.27 18.92 19.41
CA HIS A 180 5.19 20.03 19.68
C HIS A 180 4.82 21.29 18.90
N ARG A 181 4.39 21.17 17.63
CA ARG A 181 4.11 22.31 16.77
C ARG A 181 2.74 22.95 17.02
N TYR A 182 1.73 22.16 17.38
CA TYR A 182 0.36 22.64 17.55
C TYR A 182 -0.10 22.68 19.02
N ARG A 183 0.74 22.25 19.99
CA ARG A 183 0.36 22.12 21.42
C ARG A 183 -0.95 21.35 21.67
N ILE A 184 -1.38 20.50 20.73
CA ILE A 184 -2.62 19.73 20.87
C ILE A 184 -2.32 18.52 21.77
N SER A 185 -2.93 18.47 22.96
CA SER A 185 -3.00 17.24 23.76
C SER A 185 -4.17 16.39 23.26
N PHE A 186 -3.85 15.27 22.62
CA PHE A 186 -4.76 14.12 22.57
C PHE A 186 -4.54 13.25 23.81
#